data_AF-A0A7K6A7Y9-F1
#
_entry.id   AF-A0A7K6A7Y9-F1
#
_cell.length_a   1.000
_cell.length_b   1.000
_cell.length_c   1.000
_cell.angle_alpha   90.00
_cell.angle_beta   90.00
_cell.angle_gamma   90.00
#
_symmetry.space_group_name_H-M   'P 1'
#
loop_
_entity.id
_entity.type
_entity.pdbx_description
1 polymer ?
#
loop_
_entity_poly.entity_id
_entity_poly.type
_entity_poly.pdbx_seq_one_letter_code
_entity_poly.pdbx_strand_id
1 'polypeptide(L)'
;PEASAHLPSLPDDHCRVVLQPSGTGNDYINASYVDSYRSPHFFIAAQGPLAETVVDFWQMVWQEKTSVIVMLTGLVEQNKIKCEKYWPEQEEVYGDLTVTLNNTRTTMGLVTRTFSLQKAGCALPRVVEQFHYLLWPDHGVPRNASQLLCLVAVVNTRVFESSAGPVLVHCSAGIGRTGTFIALDFLLKMGKAEGKVDVFRCVQQLREQRVSMVQTKEQYTFLYEALLEGLFCGNTGVPVENITTLVQSLQEAETSRPNSVLDKEFKVLQKFSELFQLLPCIEAEKPSNQPKNRKPGILPADSCRPILMSSLNADGSPGYINAVFASTYAEEDRIIVTQLPFHTTLVDFWALVWDYTCASVVVLNQL
;
A
#
# COMPACT_ATOMS: atom_id res chain seq x y z
N PRO A 1 29.72 7.10 9.29
CA PRO A 1 29.67 8.06 10.42
C PRO A 1 28.62 9.14 10.08
N GLU A 2 27.39 9.05 10.53
CA GLU A 2 26.96 8.97 11.93
C GLU A 2 25.86 7.92 12.11
N ALA A 3 25.96 7.16 13.21
CA ALA A 3 24.86 6.37 13.71
C ALA A 3 23.79 7.33 14.23
N SER A 4 22.70 7.49 13.48
CA SER A 4 21.44 8.03 14.00
C SER A 4 20.99 7.09 15.13
N ALA A 5 21.32 7.44 16.37
CA ALA A 5 20.72 6.83 17.54
C ALA A 5 19.20 6.97 17.40
N HIS A 6 18.49 5.85 17.23
CA HIS A 6 17.04 5.81 17.23
C HIS A 6 16.54 6.26 18.61
N LEU A 7 16.27 7.56 18.75
CA LEU A 7 15.48 8.07 19.87
C LEU A 7 14.13 7.33 19.85
N PRO A 8 13.67 6.78 20.99
CA PRO A 8 12.37 6.13 21.06
C PRO A 8 11.29 7.13 20.62
N SER A 9 10.43 6.71 19.68
CA SER A 9 9.27 7.49 19.24
C SER A 9 8.22 7.48 20.34
N LEU A 10 8.37 8.39 21.30
CA LEU A 10 7.44 8.58 22.40
C LEU A 10 6.31 9.54 21.97
N PRO A 11 5.05 9.29 22.38
CA PRO A 11 3.95 10.21 22.12
C PRO A 11 4.11 11.49 22.94
N ASP A 12 3.73 12.63 22.37
CA ASP A 12 3.62 13.91 23.11
C ASP A 12 2.46 13.80 24.12
N ASP A 13 2.65 14.31 25.34
CA ASP A 13 1.66 14.28 26.42
C ASP A 13 0.34 14.96 26.04
N HIS A 14 0.36 15.93 25.11
CA HIS A 14 -0.85 16.62 24.66
C HIS A 14 -1.75 15.79 23.73
N CYS A 15 -1.20 14.81 23.03
CA CYS A 15 -1.92 14.00 22.05
C CYS A 15 -1.91 12.50 22.37
N ARG A 16 -1.25 12.06 23.45
CA ARG A 16 -1.19 10.64 23.80
C ARG A 16 -2.56 10.07 24.16
N VAL A 17 -2.75 8.81 23.83
CA VAL A 17 -3.89 8.03 24.36
C VAL A 17 -3.59 7.67 25.81
N VAL A 18 -4.56 7.89 26.71
CA VAL A 18 -4.43 7.66 28.15
C VAL A 18 -5.31 6.50 28.56
N LEU A 19 -4.73 5.40 29.04
CA LEU A 19 -5.49 4.24 29.50
C LEU A 19 -6.10 4.49 30.89
N GLN A 20 -7.35 4.08 31.06
CA GLN A 20 -7.98 4.04 32.38
C GLN A 20 -7.32 2.95 33.24
N PRO A 21 -6.89 3.23 34.48
CA PRO A 21 -6.13 2.27 35.26
C PRO A 21 -6.90 0.99 35.57
N SER A 22 -6.35 -0.17 35.17
CA SER A 22 -6.92 -1.51 35.45
C SER A 22 -6.31 -2.15 36.72
N GLY A 23 -5.87 -1.33 37.68
CA GLY A 23 -5.30 -1.77 38.97
C GLY A 23 -3.77 -1.69 39.08
N THR A 24 -3.02 -1.65 37.97
CA THR A 24 -1.54 -1.52 37.96
C THR A 24 -1.05 -0.06 38.03
N GLY A 25 -1.94 0.91 37.86
CA GLY A 25 -1.62 2.34 37.94
C GLY A 25 -0.89 2.93 36.73
N ASN A 26 -0.56 2.12 35.71
CA ASN A 26 0.04 2.61 34.47
C ASN A 26 -1.05 3.02 33.46
N ASP A 27 -1.07 4.29 33.08
CA ASP A 27 -2.00 4.88 32.11
C ASP A 27 -1.37 5.00 30.70
N TYR A 28 -0.13 4.56 30.54
CA TYR A 28 0.64 4.78 29.33
C TYR A 28 0.45 3.67 28.30
N ILE A 29 0.21 4.08 27.06
CA ILE A 29 0.39 3.28 25.86
C ILE A 29 1.05 4.14 24.79
N ASN A 30 1.93 3.55 23.97
CA ASN A 30 2.58 4.29 22.88
C ASN A 30 1.65 4.49 21.68
N ALA A 31 0.70 5.41 21.84
CA ALA A 31 -0.25 5.79 20.81
C ALA A 31 -0.63 7.27 20.94
N SER A 32 -0.97 7.90 19.82
CA SER A 32 -1.39 9.30 19.76
C SER A 32 -2.69 9.45 18.98
N TYR A 33 -3.59 10.32 19.41
CA TYR A 33 -4.69 10.78 18.57
C TYR A 33 -4.13 11.61 17.41
N VAL A 34 -4.69 11.40 16.23
CA VAL A 34 -4.26 12.08 15.01
C VAL A 34 -5.48 12.50 14.21
N ASP A 35 -5.42 13.70 13.66
CA ASP A 35 -6.54 14.27 12.92
C ASP A 35 -6.55 13.75 11.48
N SER A 36 -7.75 13.62 10.93
CA SER A 36 -7.97 13.60 9.49
C SER A 36 -8.46 14.98 9.03
N TYR A 37 -8.55 15.19 7.72
CA TYR A 37 -8.94 16.49 7.18
C TYR A 37 -10.34 16.89 7.65
N ARG A 38 -10.43 17.98 8.42
CA ARG A 38 -11.64 18.50 9.09
C ARG A 38 -12.32 17.51 10.05
N SER A 39 -11.59 16.49 10.51
CA SER A 39 -12.10 15.46 11.42
C SER A 39 -11.09 15.26 12.56
N PRO A 40 -11.26 15.96 13.69
CA PRO A 40 -10.36 15.82 14.83
C PRO A 40 -10.43 14.41 15.43
N HIS A 41 -9.29 13.90 15.88
CA HIS A 41 -9.16 12.57 16.51
C HIS A 41 -9.79 11.44 15.68
N PHE A 42 -9.72 11.54 14.35
CA PHE A 42 -10.25 10.50 13.46
C PHE A 42 -9.44 9.19 13.57
N PHE A 43 -8.14 9.31 13.83
CA PHE A 43 -7.22 8.20 13.95
C PHE A 43 -6.60 8.10 15.34
N ILE A 44 -6.18 6.88 15.68
CA ILE A 44 -5.14 6.61 16.67
C ILE A 44 -3.94 6.04 15.91
N ALA A 45 -2.80 6.72 15.97
CA ALA A 45 -1.53 6.21 15.44
C ALA A 45 -0.77 5.51 16.58
N ALA A 46 -0.58 4.20 16.47
CA ALA A 46 -0.02 3.37 17.54
C ALA A 46 1.26 2.63 17.11
N GLN A 47 2.12 2.36 18.09
CA GLN A 47 3.17 1.34 17.97
C GLN A 47 2.52 -0.04 17.80
N GLY A 48 3.13 -0.91 17.00
CA GLY A 48 2.76 -2.33 16.98
C GLY A 48 3.01 -2.93 18.38
N PRO A 49 2.05 -3.68 18.95
CA PRO A 49 2.18 -4.16 20.31
C PRO A 49 3.42 -5.05 20.49
N LEU A 50 4.04 -4.93 21.66
CA LEU A 50 5.05 -5.84 22.18
C LEU A 50 4.35 -6.94 22.99
N ALA A 51 5.06 -8.02 23.30
CA ALA A 51 4.51 -9.13 24.09
C ALA A 51 3.92 -8.66 25.43
N GLU A 52 4.58 -7.72 26.08
CA GLU A 52 4.16 -7.13 27.35
C GLU A 52 3.04 -6.09 27.23
N THR A 53 2.75 -5.57 26.03
CA THR A 53 1.74 -4.51 25.81
C THR A 53 0.52 -4.98 25.01
N VAL A 54 0.37 -6.28 24.72
CA VAL A 54 -0.81 -6.80 24.00
C VAL A 54 -2.10 -6.54 24.76
N VAL A 55 -2.08 -6.69 26.09
CA VAL A 55 -3.25 -6.45 26.94
C VAL A 55 -3.63 -4.97 26.92
N ASP A 56 -2.65 -4.07 27.07
CA ASP A 56 -2.85 -2.62 26.99
C ASP A 56 -3.41 -2.19 25.63
N PHE A 57 -2.94 -2.84 24.54
CA PHE A 57 -3.43 -2.60 23.18
C PHE A 57 -4.93 -2.93 23.04
N TRP A 58 -5.37 -4.09 23.51
CA TRP A 58 -6.79 -4.43 23.48
C TRP A 58 -7.63 -3.59 24.43
N GLN A 59 -7.06 -3.22 25.58
CA GLN A 59 -7.69 -2.28 26.49
C GLN A 59 -7.93 -0.93 25.79
N MET A 60 -6.95 -0.41 25.05
CA MET A 60 -7.09 0.81 24.23
C MET A 60 -8.22 0.65 23.20
N VAL A 61 -8.22 -0.44 22.42
CA VAL A 61 -9.25 -0.72 21.41
C VAL A 61 -10.65 -0.71 22.03
N TRP A 62 -10.82 -1.33 23.21
CA TRP A 62 -12.09 -1.31 23.92
C TRP A 62 -12.42 0.09 24.47
N GLN A 63 -11.49 0.76 25.15
CA GLN A 63 -11.73 2.06 25.76
C GLN A 63 -12.18 3.10 24.73
N GLU A 64 -11.44 3.16 23.62
CA GLU A 64 -11.67 4.12 22.55
C GLU A 64 -12.81 3.73 21.62
N LYS A 65 -13.45 2.57 21.87
CA LYS A 65 -14.54 2.03 21.04
C LYS A 65 -14.14 1.88 19.57
N THR A 66 -12.87 1.58 19.33
CA THR A 66 -12.34 1.35 17.98
C THR A 66 -13.04 0.14 17.36
N SER A 67 -13.64 0.35 16.18
CA SER A 67 -14.25 -0.71 15.36
C SER A 67 -13.37 -1.13 14.19
N VAL A 68 -12.35 -0.35 13.84
CA VAL A 68 -11.47 -0.62 12.68
C VAL A 68 -10.00 -0.50 13.10
N ILE A 69 -9.23 -1.55 12.80
CA ILE A 69 -7.77 -1.61 12.96
C ILE A 69 -7.12 -1.73 11.58
N VAL A 70 -6.10 -0.93 11.30
CA VAL A 70 -5.28 -1.00 10.09
C VAL A 70 -3.84 -1.36 10.49
N MET A 71 -3.41 -2.56 10.12
CA MET A 71 -2.06 -3.09 10.37
C MET A 71 -1.24 -3.05 9.09
N LEU A 72 -0.16 -2.27 9.07
CA LEU A 72 0.65 -1.99 7.87
C LEU A 72 2.03 -2.66 7.92
N THR A 73 2.19 -3.78 8.63
CA THR A 73 3.49 -4.47 8.78
C THR A 73 3.30 -5.97 8.92
N GLY A 74 4.29 -6.75 8.48
CA GLY A 74 4.39 -8.15 8.86
C GLY A 74 4.73 -8.30 10.35
N LEU A 75 4.52 -9.49 10.91
CA LEU A 75 4.98 -9.80 12.27
C LEU A 75 6.52 -9.81 12.33
N VAL A 76 7.15 -10.37 11.30
CA VAL A 76 8.60 -10.47 11.12
C VAL A 76 8.96 -9.99 9.73
N GLU A 77 9.98 -9.14 9.65
CA GLU A 77 10.51 -8.55 8.42
C GLU A 77 12.05 -8.58 8.52
N GLN A 78 12.74 -9.12 7.52
CA GLN A 78 14.19 -9.35 7.53
C GLN A 78 14.72 -10.02 8.82
N ASN A 79 14.05 -11.07 9.29
CA ASN A 79 14.35 -11.78 10.54
C ASN A 79 14.30 -10.90 11.81
N LYS A 80 13.65 -9.74 11.76
CA LYS A 80 13.41 -8.88 12.91
C LYS A 80 11.92 -8.83 13.22
N ILE A 81 11.57 -9.04 14.48
CA ILE A 81 10.20 -8.86 14.96
C ILE A 81 9.84 -7.38 14.83
N LYS A 82 8.72 -7.12 14.15
CA LYS A 82 8.18 -5.77 13.93
C LYS A 82 6.94 -5.49 14.77
N CYS A 83 6.17 -6.53 15.05
CA CYS A 83 4.92 -6.49 15.79
C CYS A 83 4.68 -7.86 16.41
N GLU A 84 4.27 -7.92 17.67
CA GLU A 84 3.79 -9.16 18.28
C GLU A 84 2.44 -9.54 17.68
N LYS A 85 2.15 -10.84 17.61
CA LYS A 85 0.83 -11.30 17.21
C LYS A 85 -0.14 -11.05 18.37
N TYR A 86 -1.06 -10.13 18.18
CA TYR A 86 -2.02 -9.74 19.22
C TYR A 86 -3.42 -10.31 19.01
N TRP A 87 -3.61 -11.28 18.12
CA TRP A 87 -4.92 -11.85 17.84
C TRP A 87 -4.91 -13.39 17.96
N PRO A 88 -6.04 -13.99 18.35
CA PRO A 88 -6.15 -15.44 18.49
C PRO A 88 -6.35 -16.14 17.14
N GLU A 89 -6.13 -17.46 17.12
CA GLU A 89 -6.60 -18.32 16.02
C GLU A 89 -8.11 -18.63 16.14
N GLN A 90 -8.65 -18.65 17.35
CA GLN A 90 -10.07 -18.86 17.61
C GLN A 90 -10.56 -17.94 18.73
N GLU A 91 -10.03 -18.09 19.93
CA GLU A 91 -10.40 -17.27 21.09
C GLU A 91 -9.23 -17.18 22.07
N GLU A 92 -9.03 -16.01 22.67
CA GLU A 92 -8.03 -15.78 23.72
C GLU A 92 -8.49 -14.65 24.66
N VAL A 93 -8.01 -14.69 25.90
CA VAL A 93 -8.33 -13.69 26.94
C VAL A 93 -7.14 -12.76 27.13
N TYR A 94 -7.35 -11.46 26.95
CA TYR A 94 -6.38 -10.40 27.16
C TYR A 94 -6.87 -9.49 28.30
N GLY A 95 -6.40 -9.75 29.52
CA GLY A 95 -6.89 -9.04 30.71
C GLY A 95 -8.36 -9.38 31.01
N ASP A 96 -9.24 -8.38 30.98
CA ASP A 96 -10.69 -8.54 31.19
C ASP A 96 -11.50 -8.63 29.88
N LEU A 97 -10.81 -8.73 28.74
CA LEU A 97 -11.39 -8.84 27.41
C LEU A 97 -11.17 -10.25 26.85
N THR A 98 -12.25 -10.91 26.47
CA THR A 98 -12.20 -12.08 25.58
C THR A 98 -12.31 -11.60 24.13
N VAL A 99 -11.34 -11.98 23.30
CA VAL A 99 -11.33 -11.69 21.87
C VAL A 99 -11.55 -13.01 21.13
N THR A 100 -12.57 -13.03 20.27
CA THR A 100 -12.93 -14.20 19.45
C THR A 100 -12.79 -13.85 17.97
N LEU A 101 -12.08 -14.66 17.20
CA LEU A 101 -11.98 -14.54 15.75
C LEU A 101 -13.21 -15.17 15.08
N ASN A 102 -14.04 -14.35 14.45
CA ASN A 102 -15.28 -14.82 13.81
C ASN A 102 -15.07 -15.19 12.34
N ASN A 103 -14.22 -14.45 11.62
CA ASN A 103 -14.04 -14.61 10.19
C ASN A 103 -12.68 -14.08 9.73
N THR A 104 -12.08 -14.74 8.74
CA THR A 104 -10.88 -14.28 8.03
C THR A 104 -11.14 -14.32 6.53
N ARG A 105 -10.88 -13.22 5.84
CA ARG A 105 -10.91 -13.12 4.38
C ARG A 105 -9.56 -12.67 3.87
N THR A 106 -9.01 -13.41 2.92
CA THR A 106 -7.73 -13.05 2.30
C THR A 106 -7.96 -12.68 0.85
N THR A 107 -7.52 -11.48 0.51
CA THR A 107 -7.39 -10.97 -0.87
C THR A 107 -5.92 -10.70 -1.14
N MET A 108 -5.55 -10.39 -2.40
CA MET A 108 -4.14 -10.17 -2.76
C MET A 108 -3.49 -9.13 -1.83
N GLY A 109 -2.61 -9.60 -0.96
CA GLY A 109 -1.84 -8.76 -0.06
C GLY A 109 -2.64 -8.00 1.02
N LEU A 110 -3.90 -8.37 1.25
CA LEU A 110 -4.72 -7.83 2.33
C LEU A 110 -5.48 -8.96 3.01
N VAL A 111 -5.24 -9.14 4.31
CA VAL A 111 -5.98 -10.07 5.18
C VAL A 111 -6.94 -9.26 6.04
N THR A 112 -8.24 -9.55 5.94
CA THR A 112 -9.28 -8.93 6.77
C THR A 112 -9.74 -9.93 7.82
N ARG A 113 -9.68 -9.54 9.09
CA ARG A 113 -10.16 -10.34 10.23
C ARG A 113 -11.30 -9.63 10.92
N THR A 114 -12.36 -10.36 11.27
CA THR A 114 -13.48 -9.84 12.05
C THR A 114 -13.46 -10.48 13.43
N PHE A 115 -13.35 -9.66 14.47
CA PHE A 115 -13.30 -10.07 15.86
C PHE A 115 -14.58 -9.68 16.60
N SER A 116 -14.93 -10.46 17.62
CA SER A 116 -15.88 -10.08 18.66
C SER A 116 -15.12 -9.89 19.97
N LEU A 117 -15.29 -8.72 20.58
CA LEU A 117 -14.72 -8.36 21.87
C LEU A 117 -15.81 -8.44 22.93
N GLN A 118 -15.59 -9.25 23.96
CA GLN A 118 -16.49 -9.40 25.10
C GLN A 118 -15.75 -9.00 26.37
N LYS A 119 -16.17 -7.90 27.01
CA LYS A 119 -15.59 -7.45 28.27
C LYS A 119 -16.31 -8.07 29.47
N ALA A 120 -15.56 -8.50 30.48
CA ALA A 120 -16.13 -8.98 31.73
C ALA A 120 -17.05 -7.92 32.37
N GLY A 121 -18.25 -8.32 32.79
CA GLY A 121 -19.25 -7.41 33.37
C GLY A 121 -19.97 -6.50 32.37
N CYS A 122 -19.64 -6.52 31.08
CA CYS A 122 -20.38 -5.81 30.04
C CYS A 122 -21.30 -6.76 29.27
N ALA A 123 -22.57 -6.41 29.10
CA ALA A 123 -23.54 -7.33 28.46
C ALA A 123 -23.42 -7.39 26.93
N LEU A 124 -22.93 -6.33 26.28
CA LEU A 124 -22.91 -6.24 24.82
C LEU A 124 -21.49 -6.42 24.27
N PRO A 125 -21.27 -7.40 23.38
CA PRO A 125 -20.00 -7.53 22.67
C PRO A 125 -19.84 -6.41 21.63
N ARG A 126 -18.61 -6.17 21.20
CA ARG A 126 -18.27 -5.21 20.14
C ARG A 126 -17.56 -5.91 19.00
N VAL A 127 -17.90 -5.53 17.77
CA VAL A 127 -17.26 -6.06 16.58
C VAL A 127 -16.10 -5.15 16.18
N VAL A 128 -14.95 -5.76 15.88
CA VAL A 128 -13.75 -5.06 15.39
C VAL A 128 -13.28 -5.72 14.10
N GLU A 129 -13.09 -4.94 13.04
CA GLU A 129 -12.46 -5.41 11.80
C GLU A 129 -11.00 -4.96 11.75
N GLN A 130 -10.09 -5.90 11.51
CA GLN A 130 -8.68 -5.63 11.25
C GLN A 130 -8.37 -5.82 9.77
N PHE A 131 -7.78 -4.81 9.16
CA PHE A 131 -7.22 -4.83 7.83
C PHE A 131 -5.70 -4.93 7.92
N HIS A 132 -5.15 -6.09 7.55
CA HIS A 132 -3.73 -6.38 7.59
C HIS A 132 -3.13 -6.33 6.19
N TYR A 133 -2.50 -5.21 5.86
CA TYR A 133 -1.89 -4.94 4.57
C TYR A 133 -0.45 -5.48 4.51
N LEU A 134 -0.18 -6.36 3.55
CA LEU A 134 1.05 -7.14 3.40
C LEU A 134 1.91 -6.72 2.22
N LEU A 135 1.43 -5.85 1.32
CA LEU A 135 2.18 -5.40 0.14
C LEU A 135 3.11 -4.22 0.42
N TRP A 136 3.32 -3.86 1.69
CA TRP A 136 4.30 -2.84 2.04
C TRP A 136 5.66 -3.48 2.30
N PRO A 137 6.66 -3.25 1.43
CA PRO A 137 7.96 -3.90 1.58
C PRO A 137 8.73 -3.40 2.81
N ASP A 138 9.65 -4.22 3.28
CA ASP A 138 10.55 -3.96 4.41
C ASP A 138 11.37 -2.67 4.21
N HIS A 139 11.82 -2.42 2.98
CA HIS A 139 12.47 -1.17 2.56
C HIS A 139 11.67 -0.50 1.44
N GLY A 140 11.47 0.82 1.57
CA GLY A 140 10.80 1.63 0.56
C GLY A 140 9.28 1.73 0.74
N VAL A 141 8.58 1.69 -0.38
CA VAL A 141 7.15 1.98 -0.51
C VAL A 141 6.48 0.94 -1.40
N PRO A 142 5.14 0.76 -1.34
CA PRO A 142 4.44 -0.15 -2.24
C PRO A 142 4.73 0.21 -3.71
N ARG A 143 4.92 -0.80 -4.57
CA ARG A 143 5.17 -0.59 -6.01
C ARG A 143 3.99 0.07 -6.73
N ASN A 144 2.77 -0.13 -6.22
CA ASN A 144 1.54 0.37 -6.80
C ASN A 144 0.64 0.96 -5.70
N ALA A 145 0.18 2.20 -5.88
CA ALA A 145 -0.64 2.91 -4.91
C ALA A 145 -2.11 2.43 -4.87
N SER A 146 -2.64 1.85 -5.96
CA SER A 146 -4.04 1.41 -6.09
C SER A 146 -4.56 0.61 -4.90
N GLN A 147 -3.80 -0.37 -4.41
CA GLN A 147 -4.23 -1.23 -3.31
C GLN A 147 -4.29 -0.47 -1.97
N LEU A 148 -3.36 0.47 -1.76
CA LEU A 148 -3.38 1.33 -0.59
C LEU A 148 -4.52 2.36 -0.67
N LEU A 149 -4.78 2.92 -1.85
CA LEU A 149 -5.93 3.80 -2.12
C LEU A 149 -7.25 3.07 -1.90
N CYS A 150 -7.36 1.82 -2.35
CA CYS A 150 -8.51 0.96 -2.10
C CYS A 150 -8.70 0.73 -0.60
N LEU A 151 -7.63 0.43 0.14
CA LEU A 151 -7.70 0.28 1.59
C LEU A 151 -8.19 1.58 2.28
N VAL A 152 -7.69 2.75 1.89
CA VAL A 152 -8.18 4.04 2.41
C VAL A 152 -9.68 4.20 2.14
N ALA A 153 -10.13 3.87 0.93
CA ALA A 153 -11.55 3.95 0.57
C ALA A 153 -12.41 2.99 1.41
N VAL A 154 -12.01 1.73 1.55
CA VAL A 154 -12.71 0.71 2.34
C VAL A 154 -12.82 1.13 3.81
N VAL A 155 -11.73 1.62 4.41
CA VAL A 155 -11.72 2.09 5.80
C VAL A 155 -12.68 3.26 5.99
N ASN A 156 -12.67 4.25 5.08
CA ASN A 156 -13.60 5.38 5.16
C ASN A 156 -15.07 4.95 5.01
N THR A 157 -15.37 4.02 4.11
CA THR A 157 -16.72 3.47 3.97
C THR A 157 -17.16 2.80 5.28
N ARG A 158 -16.30 2.00 5.90
CA ARG A 158 -16.61 1.34 7.18
C ARG A 158 -16.87 2.32 8.31
N VAL A 159 -16.06 3.37 8.41
CA VAL A 159 -16.27 4.43 9.41
C VAL A 159 -17.58 5.17 9.17
N PHE A 160 -17.94 5.42 7.90
CA PHE A 160 -19.21 6.04 7.55
C PHE A 160 -20.42 5.16 7.88
N GLU A 161 -20.32 3.85 7.64
CA GLU A 161 -21.36 2.87 7.97
C GLU A 161 -21.53 2.66 9.49
N SER A 162 -20.44 2.71 10.26
CA SER A 162 -20.44 2.46 11.70
C SER A 162 -19.36 3.29 12.42
N SER A 163 -19.71 4.51 12.79
CA SER A 163 -18.84 5.40 13.56
C SER A 163 -18.96 5.11 15.06
N ALA A 164 -18.12 4.19 15.56
CA ALA A 164 -18.09 3.83 16.98
C ALA A 164 -16.97 4.53 17.77
N GLY A 165 -15.86 4.85 17.12
CA GLY A 165 -14.64 5.42 17.69
C GLY A 165 -13.58 5.69 16.61
N PRO A 166 -12.36 6.13 16.98
CA PRO A 166 -11.28 6.38 16.03
C PRO A 166 -10.77 5.10 15.36
N VAL A 167 -10.27 5.25 14.14
CA VAL A 167 -9.57 4.17 13.43
C VAL A 167 -8.17 4.01 14.00
N LEU A 168 -7.83 2.82 14.48
CA LEU A 168 -6.49 2.52 14.97
C LEU A 168 -5.61 2.12 13.79
N VAL A 169 -4.56 2.88 13.51
CA VAL A 169 -3.58 2.57 12.46
C VAL A 169 -2.22 2.32 13.11
N HIS A 170 -1.61 1.17 12.81
CA HIS A 170 -0.28 0.85 13.33
C HIS A 170 0.61 0.16 12.28
N CYS A 171 1.91 0.25 12.52
CA CYS A 171 2.92 -0.55 11.84
C CYS A 171 3.84 -1.14 12.91
N SER A 172 5.16 -0.93 12.81
CA SER A 172 6.10 -1.26 13.88
C SER A 172 6.22 -0.12 14.90
N ALA A 173 6.82 1.03 14.53
CA ALA A 173 6.94 2.20 15.43
C ALA A 173 5.70 3.13 15.42
N GLY A 174 4.78 2.94 14.48
CA GLY A 174 3.57 3.77 14.37
C GLY A 174 3.79 5.16 13.80
N ILE A 175 4.82 5.36 12.96
CA ILE A 175 5.20 6.69 12.42
C ILE A 175 5.43 6.70 10.90
N GLY A 176 6.11 5.70 10.33
CA GLY A 176 6.45 5.66 8.90
C GLY A 176 5.25 5.31 8.01
N ARG A 177 4.98 3.99 7.88
CA ARG A 177 3.85 3.46 7.10
C ARG A 177 2.51 4.00 7.61
N THR A 178 2.34 4.03 8.94
CA THR A 178 1.19 4.64 9.63
C THR A 178 0.98 6.10 9.23
N GLY A 179 2.00 6.94 9.33
CA GLY A 179 1.88 8.35 8.97
C GLY A 179 1.63 8.56 7.49
N THR A 180 2.19 7.71 6.64
CA THR A 180 1.94 7.74 5.19
C THR A 180 0.49 7.40 4.86
N PHE A 181 -0.08 6.37 5.49
CA PHE A 181 -1.50 6.02 5.32
C PHE A 181 -2.44 7.15 5.79
N ILE A 182 -2.18 7.71 6.97
CA ILE A 182 -2.99 8.81 7.53
C ILE A 182 -2.86 10.08 6.67
N ALA A 183 -1.65 10.43 6.23
CA ALA A 183 -1.42 11.56 5.34
C ALA A 183 -2.18 11.40 4.02
N LEU A 184 -2.16 10.19 3.44
CA LEU A 184 -2.87 9.90 2.21
C LEU A 184 -4.39 10.10 2.37
N ASP A 185 -4.98 9.59 3.45
CA ASP A 185 -6.39 9.83 3.77
C ASP A 185 -6.72 11.33 3.88
N PHE A 186 -5.92 12.06 4.68
CA PHE A 186 -6.08 13.51 4.88
C PHE A 186 -6.03 14.24 3.53
N LEU A 187 -5.01 13.97 2.73
CA LEU A 187 -4.74 14.68 1.47
C LEU A 187 -5.77 14.35 0.39
N LEU A 188 -6.28 13.11 0.32
CA LEU A 188 -7.38 12.75 -0.59
C LEU A 188 -8.67 13.48 -0.22
N LYS A 189 -8.99 13.60 1.08
CA LYS A 189 -10.14 14.37 1.56
C LYS A 189 -9.97 15.87 1.28
N MET A 190 -8.78 16.42 1.51
CA MET A 190 -8.44 17.82 1.20
C MET A 190 -8.58 18.10 -0.30
N GLY A 191 -8.00 17.25 -1.15
CA GLY A 191 -8.07 17.38 -2.61
C GLY A 191 -9.51 17.38 -3.13
N LYS A 192 -10.35 16.49 -2.60
CA LYS A 192 -11.78 16.43 -2.95
C LYS A 192 -12.56 17.66 -2.46
N ALA A 193 -12.25 18.18 -1.27
CA ALA A 193 -12.98 19.28 -0.66
C ALA A 193 -12.57 20.67 -1.18
N GLU A 194 -11.29 20.87 -1.47
CA GLU A 194 -10.72 22.18 -1.83
C GLU A 194 -10.25 22.27 -3.29
N GLY A 195 -10.15 21.16 -4.02
CA GLY A 195 -9.53 21.12 -5.34
C GLY A 195 -8.01 21.38 -5.33
N LYS A 196 -7.38 21.30 -4.14
CA LYS A 196 -5.93 21.47 -3.95
C LYS A 196 -5.45 20.58 -2.81
N VAL A 197 -4.15 20.28 -2.81
CA VAL A 197 -3.48 19.50 -1.75
C VAL A 197 -2.24 20.24 -1.26
N ASP A 198 -1.91 20.09 0.02
CA ASP A 198 -0.69 20.64 0.62
C ASP A 198 0.01 19.54 1.44
N VAL A 199 0.85 18.76 0.74
CA VAL A 199 1.55 17.61 1.32
C VAL A 199 2.49 18.04 2.43
N PHE A 200 3.22 19.14 2.24
CA PHE A 200 4.18 19.64 3.23
C PHE A 200 3.48 20.02 4.53
N ARG A 201 2.43 20.85 4.44
CA ARG A 201 1.67 21.28 5.61
C ARG A 201 0.97 20.11 6.29
N CYS A 202 0.40 19.18 5.53
CA CYS A 202 -0.20 17.97 6.09
C CYS A 202 0.82 17.18 6.93
N VAL A 203 2.00 16.89 6.38
CA VAL A 203 3.02 16.11 7.10
C VAL A 203 3.57 16.90 8.30
N GLN A 204 3.71 18.22 8.17
CA GLN A 204 4.05 19.08 9.30
C GLN A 204 3.02 18.96 10.43
N GLN A 205 1.72 19.09 10.14
CA GLN A 205 0.64 18.96 11.11
C GLN A 205 0.61 17.58 11.78
N LEU A 206 0.79 16.51 11.02
CA LEU A 206 0.88 15.16 11.60
C LEU A 206 2.07 15.03 12.56
N ARG A 207 3.19 15.69 12.26
CA ARG A 207 4.39 15.69 13.12
C ARG A 207 4.21 16.51 14.40
N GLU A 208 3.29 17.47 14.42
CA GLU A 208 2.88 18.20 15.63
C GLU A 208 2.08 17.30 16.58
N GLN A 209 1.35 16.29 16.08
CA GLN A 209 0.55 15.36 16.89
C GLN A 209 1.33 14.08 17.28
N ARG A 210 2.22 13.59 16.41
CA ARG A 210 3.09 12.45 16.67
C ARG A 210 4.42 12.60 15.96
N VAL A 211 5.52 12.52 16.70
CA VAL A 211 6.86 12.80 16.16
C VAL A 211 7.20 11.90 14.96
N SER A 212 7.88 12.47 13.96
CA SER A 212 8.44 11.74 12.80
C SER A 212 7.42 11.00 11.92
N MET A 213 6.15 11.41 11.92
CA MET A 213 5.16 10.94 10.94
C MET A 213 5.65 11.14 9.51
N VAL A 214 5.49 10.11 8.68
CA VAL A 214 6.13 9.99 7.35
C VAL A 214 7.65 10.07 7.50
N GLN A 215 8.26 8.91 7.78
CA GLN A 215 9.61 8.83 8.34
C GLN A 215 10.71 9.00 7.30
N THR A 216 10.49 8.56 6.06
CA THR A 216 11.52 8.56 5.01
C THR A 216 11.15 9.46 3.84
N LYS A 217 12.16 9.87 3.07
CA LYS A 217 11.95 10.68 1.85
C LYS A 217 11.15 9.90 0.81
N GLU A 218 11.38 8.60 0.69
CA GLU A 218 10.69 7.71 -0.24
C GLU A 218 9.19 7.65 0.07
N GLN A 219 8.81 7.57 1.35
CA GLN A 219 7.42 7.65 1.80
C GLN A 219 6.79 9.01 1.46
N TYR A 220 7.54 10.09 1.65
CA TYR A 220 7.09 11.44 1.32
C TYR A 220 6.88 11.62 -0.20
N THR A 221 7.79 11.12 -1.04
CA THR A 221 7.64 11.10 -2.50
C THR A 221 6.43 10.27 -2.93
N PHE A 222 6.26 9.09 -2.33
CA PHE A 222 5.15 8.19 -2.62
C PHE A 222 3.78 8.82 -2.35
N LEU A 223 3.66 9.74 -1.38
CA LEU A 223 2.41 10.50 -1.20
C LEU A 223 2.01 11.27 -2.47
N TYR A 224 2.96 11.89 -3.17
CA TYR A 224 2.66 12.61 -4.41
C TYR A 224 2.21 11.66 -5.52
N GLU A 225 2.87 10.51 -5.66
CA GLU A 225 2.51 9.48 -6.64
C GLU A 225 1.11 8.91 -6.36
N ALA A 226 0.84 8.54 -5.11
CA ALA A 226 -0.45 8.02 -4.69
C ALA A 226 -1.58 9.05 -4.81
N LEU A 227 -1.30 10.34 -4.57
CA LEU A 227 -2.27 11.42 -4.78
C LEU A 227 -2.57 11.66 -6.25
N LEU A 228 -1.55 11.59 -7.10
CA LEU A 228 -1.75 11.66 -8.54
C LEU A 228 -2.72 10.56 -8.98
N GLU A 229 -2.49 9.33 -8.55
CA GLU A 229 -3.39 8.20 -8.86
C GLU A 229 -4.80 8.40 -8.26
N GLY A 230 -4.88 8.64 -6.96
CA GLY A 230 -6.16 8.71 -6.24
C GLY A 230 -7.05 9.89 -6.63
N LEU A 231 -6.47 11.01 -7.07
CA LEU A 231 -7.23 12.20 -7.48
C LEU A 231 -7.51 12.24 -8.99
N PHE A 232 -6.65 11.69 -9.85
CA PHE A 232 -6.89 11.66 -11.30
C PHE A 232 -7.75 10.49 -11.76
N CYS A 233 -7.57 9.30 -11.18
CA CYS A 233 -8.30 8.10 -11.62
C CYS A 233 -9.66 7.96 -10.93
N GLY A 234 -9.77 8.39 -9.67
CA GLY A 234 -10.93 8.06 -8.84
C GLY A 234 -11.08 6.55 -8.63
N ASN A 235 -12.30 6.08 -8.35
CA ASN A 235 -12.59 4.65 -8.25
C ASN A 235 -13.19 4.16 -9.57
N THR A 236 -12.41 3.39 -10.32
CA THR A 236 -12.81 2.77 -11.59
C THR A 236 -13.24 1.30 -11.42
N GLY A 237 -13.26 0.78 -10.18
CA GLY A 237 -13.70 -0.58 -9.88
C GLY A 237 -15.21 -0.75 -10.04
N VAL A 238 -15.63 -1.78 -10.77
CA VAL A 238 -17.04 -2.06 -11.08
C VAL A 238 -17.38 -3.46 -10.59
N PRO A 239 -18.45 -3.63 -9.78
CA PRO A 239 -18.94 -4.95 -9.40
C PRO A 239 -19.31 -5.78 -10.64
N VAL A 240 -19.04 -7.09 -10.60
CA VAL A 240 -19.22 -7.98 -11.76
C VAL A 240 -20.66 -7.94 -12.27
N GLU A 241 -21.62 -7.90 -11.36
CA GLU A 241 -23.05 -7.79 -11.62
C GLU A 241 -23.44 -6.54 -12.43
N ASN A 242 -22.61 -5.49 -12.41
CA ASN A 242 -22.87 -4.21 -13.07
C ASN A 242 -22.12 -4.05 -14.40
N ILE A 243 -21.25 -4.98 -14.78
CA ILE A 243 -20.41 -4.87 -15.99
C ILE A 243 -21.28 -4.71 -17.25
N THR A 244 -22.33 -5.51 -17.39
CA THR A 244 -23.20 -5.47 -18.58
C THR A 244 -23.84 -4.10 -18.77
N THR A 245 -24.35 -3.51 -17.68
CA THR A 245 -24.98 -2.18 -17.70
C THR A 245 -23.98 -1.09 -18.05
N LEU A 246 -22.76 -1.17 -17.50
CA LEU A 246 -21.70 -0.23 -17.83
C LEU A 246 -21.34 -0.29 -19.32
N VAL A 247 -21.12 -1.48 -19.88
CA VAL A 247 -20.76 -1.64 -21.30
C VAL A 247 -21.83 -1.05 -22.22
N GLN A 248 -23.11 -1.30 -21.94
CA GLN A 248 -24.22 -0.71 -22.70
C GLN A 248 -24.19 0.82 -22.64
N SER A 249 -23.98 1.39 -21.45
CA SER A 249 -23.94 2.85 -21.27
C SER A 249 -22.76 3.51 -22.02
N LEU A 250 -21.61 2.83 -22.10
CA LEU A 250 -20.43 3.33 -22.82
C LEU A 250 -20.68 3.35 -24.33
N GLN A 251 -21.30 2.29 -24.88
CA GLN A 251 -21.64 2.20 -26.30
C GLN A 251 -22.66 3.28 -26.72
N GLU A 252 -23.68 3.52 -25.90
CA GLU A 252 -24.66 4.59 -26.16
C GLU A 252 -24.01 5.98 -26.13
N ALA A 253 -23.09 6.22 -25.21
CA ALA A 253 -22.40 7.50 -25.06
C ALA A 253 -21.46 7.81 -26.24
N GLU A 254 -20.80 6.81 -26.83
CA GLU A 254 -19.93 6.98 -28.01
C GLU A 254 -20.70 7.47 -29.24
N THR A 255 -21.94 6.99 -29.44
CA THR A 255 -22.77 7.41 -30.58
C THR A 255 -23.31 8.84 -30.46
N SER A 256 -23.28 9.41 -29.26
CA SER A 256 -24.02 10.62 -28.91
C SER A 256 -23.15 11.87 -28.68
N ARG A 257 -21.84 11.73 -28.40
CA ARG A 257 -20.98 12.86 -28.01
C ARG A 257 -19.54 12.74 -28.55
N PRO A 258 -18.94 13.82 -29.08
CA PRO A 258 -17.56 13.83 -29.63
C PRO A 258 -16.45 13.78 -28.55
N ASN A 259 -16.77 13.46 -27.31
CA ASN A 259 -15.80 13.41 -26.20
C ASN A 259 -16.29 12.31 -25.23
N SER A 260 -16.09 11.06 -25.64
CA SER A 260 -16.63 9.88 -24.95
C SER A 260 -16.03 9.75 -23.54
N VAL A 261 -16.70 9.00 -22.66
CA VAL A 261 -16.17 8.68 -21.32
C VAL A 261 -14.83 7.96 -21.46
N LEU A 262 -14.73 7.04 -22.43
CA LEU A 262 -13.52 6.29 -22.74
C LEU A 262 -12.36 7.18 -23.18
N ASP A 263 -12.60 8.22 -24.00
CA ASP A 263 -11.55 9.16 -24.39
C ASP A 263 -10.94 9.88 -23.19
N LYS A 264 -11.77 10.23 -22.20
CA LYS A 264 -11.31 10.91 -20.98
C LYS A 264 -10.50 9.96 -20.11
N GLU A 265 -10.98 8.75 -19.90
CA GLU A 265 -10.26 7.71 -19.15
C GLU A 265 -8.93 7.36 -19.82
N PHE A 266 -8.92 7.17 -21.14
CA PHE A 266 -7.71 6.86 -21.89
C PHE A 266 -6.69 8.02 -21.87
N LYS A 267 -7.15 9.28 -21.94
CA LYS A 267 -6.27 10.45 -21.74
C LYS A 267 -5.65 10.50 -20.34
N VAL A 268 -6.36 10.03 -19.31
CA VAL A 268 -5.79 9.90 -17.96
C VAL A 268 -4.69 8.84 -17.97
N LEU A 269 -4.91 7.66 -18.58
CA LEU A 269 -3.88 6.62 -18.73
C LEU A 269 -2.62 7.10 -19.48
N GLN A 270 -2.79 7.95 -20.49
CA GLN A 270 -1.66 8.55 -21.21
C GLN A 270 -0.79 9.43 -20.30
N LYS A 271 -1.38 10.19 -19.37
CA LYS A 271 -0.61 10.97 -18.39
C LYS A 271 0.22 10.11 -17.45
N PHE A 272 -0.28 8.93 -17.06
CA PHE A 272 0.52 7.97 -16.32
C PHE A 272 1.69 7.46 -17.15
N SER A 273 1.45 7.21 -18.44
CA SER A 273 2.52 6.78 -19.35
C SER A 273 3.63 7.85 -19.45
N GLU A 274 3.28 9.14 -19.52
CA GLU A 274 4.24 10.26 -19.48
C GLU A 274 5.03 10.30 -18.17
N LEU A 275 4.38 10.04 -17.03
CA LEU A 275 5.04 9.97 -15.73
C LEU A 275 6.06 8.82 -15.68
N PHE A 276 5.68 7.63 -16.13
CA PHE A 276 6.55 6.45 -16.09
C PHE A 276 7.66 6.48 -17.14
N GLN A 277 7.53 7.28 -18.21
CA GLN A 277 8.63 7.58 -19.13
C GLN A 277 9.81 8.30 -18.47
N LEU A 278 9.62 8.88 -17.28
CA LEU A 278 10.69 9.49 -16.50
C LEU A 278 11.58 8.45 -15.78
N LEU A 279 11.19 7.18 -15.77
CA LEU A 279 11.99 6.12 -15.15
C LEU A 279 13.30 5.92 -15.92
N PRO A 280 14.44 5.74 -15.22
CA PRO A 280 15.73 5.54 -15.87
C PRO A 280 15.73 4.30 -16.78
N CYS A 281 16.22 4.48 -18.00
CA CYS A 281 16.41 3.43 -19.02
C CYS A 281 17.89 3.34 -19.41
N ILE A 282 18.81 3.51 -18.46
CA ILE A 282 20.23 3.76 -18.69
C ILE A 282 20.85 2.61 -19.50
N GLU A 283 20.49 1.36 -19.17
CA GLU A 283 21.02 0.19 -19.88
C GLU A 283 20.47 0.08 -21.31
N ALA A 284 19.20 0.41 -21.50
CA ALA A 284 18.56 0.39 -22.82
C ALA A 284 19.12 1.47 -23.75
N GLU A 285 19.56 2.61 -23.19
CA GLU A 285 20.09 3.76 -23.90
C GLU A 285 21.56 3.64 -24.30
N LYS A 286 22.30 2.64 -23.77
CA LYS A 286 23.71 2.41 -24.12
C LYS A 286 23.89 2.23 -25.64
N PRO A 287 24.91 2.84 -26.26
CA PRO A 287 25.14 2.72 -27.71
C PRO A 287 25.24 1.26 -28.21
N SER A 288 25.77 0.35 -27.40
CA SER A 288 25.86 -1.09 -27.72
C SER A 288 24.49 -1.80 -27.72
N ASN A 289 23.52 -1.26 -26.98
CA ASN A 289 22.19 -1.85 -26.78
C ASN A 289 21.12 -1.20 -27.67
N GLN A 290 21.34 0.03 -28.14
CA GLN A 290 20.41 0.71 -29.05
C GLN A 290 20.01 -0.14 -30.28
N PRO A 291 20.91 -0.86 -30.97
CA PRO A 291 20.54 -1.71 -32.11
C PRO A 291 19.68 -2.92 -31.73
N LYS A 292 19.59 -3.26 -30.43
CA LYS A 292 18.76 -4.35 -29.92
C LYS A 292 17.31 -3.92 -29.66
N ASN A 293 16.99 -2.62 -29.77
CA ASN A 293 15.66 -2.07 -29.53
C ASN A 293 14.89 -1.85 -30.83
N ARG A 294 13.69 -2.43 -30.95
CA ARG A 294 12.86 -2.32 -32.16
C ARG A 294 12.20 -0.96 -32.33
N LYS A 295 11.88 -0.29 -31.22
CA LYS A 295 11.30 1.06 -31.21
C LYS A 295 12.09 1.91 -30.23
N PRO A 296 12.71 3.03 -30.67
CA PRO A 296 13.54 3.87 -29.79
C PRO A 296 12.79 4.47 -28.60
N GLY A 297 11.47 4.68 -28.71
CA GLY A 297 10.63 5.20 -27.63
C GLY A 297 9.97 4.13 -26.75
N ILE A 298 10.28 2.85 -26.94
CA ILE A 298 9.73 1.75 -26.13
C ILE A 298 10.92 1.01 -25.53
N LEU A 299 11.40 1.53 -24.41
CA LEU A 299 12.57 1.02 -23.70
C LEU A 299 12.15 0.47 -22.33
N PRO A 300 12.78 -0.60 -21.85
CA PRO A 300 12.53 -1.12 -20.52
C PRO A 300 13.21 -0.23 -19.47
N ALA A 301 12.45 0.20 -18.47
CA ALA A 301 13.04 0.85 -17.29
C ALA A 301 13.98 -0.11 -16.55
N ASP A 302 15.08 0.40 -16.02
CA ASP A 302 16.10 -0.39 -15.34
C ASP A 302 15.56 -1.13 -14.12
N SER A 303 14.54 -0.57 -13.46
CA SER A 303 13.89 -1.16 -12.28
C SER A 303 13.05 -2.41 -12.60
N CYS A 304 12.68 -2.62 -13.87
CA CYS A 304 11.71 -3.65 -14.27
C CYS A 304 12.28 -4.64 -15.30
N ARG A 305 13.53 -4.45 -15.75
CA ARG A 305 14.13 -5.27 -16.81
C ARG A 305 14.70 -6.59 -16.26
N PRO A 306 14.71 -7.66 -17.07
CA PRO A 306 15.50 -8.85 -16.77
C PRO A 306 17.00 -8.58 -16.93
N ILE A 307 17.79 -9.38 -16.24
CA ILE A 307 19.26 -9.41 -16.29
C ILE A 307 19.65 -10.77 -16.85
N LEU A 308 20.29 -10.79 -18.03
CA LEU A 308 20.70 -12.03 -18.68
C LEU A 308 22.05 -12.49 -18.14
N MET A 309 22.04 -13.58 -17.38
CA MET A 309 23.23 -14.17 -16.77
C MET A 309 23.87 -15.24 -17.65
N SER A 310 23.10 -15.89 -18.52
CA SER A 310 23.63 -16.87 -19.49
C SER A 310 24.09 -16.25 -20.82
N SER A 311 23.71 -15.00 -21.11
CA SER A 311 24.27 -14.21 -22.21
C SER A 311 25.16 -13.12 -21.62
N LEU A 312 26.48 -13.18 -21.85
CA LEU A 312 27.43 -12.20 -21.34
C LEU A 312 28.00 -11.36 -22.47
N ASN A 313 28.24 -10.08 -22.18
CA ASN A 313 28.98 -9.18 -23.07
C ASN A 313 30.48 -9.53 -23.04
N ALA A 314 31.24 -8.97 -23.99
CA ALA A 314 32.68 -9.22 -24.11
C ALA A 314 33.49 -8.80 -22.86
N ASP A 315 32.98 -7.86 -22.07
CA ASP A 315 33.57 -7.40 -20.81
C ASP A 315 33.13 -8.25 -19.59
N GLY A 316 32.35 -9.31 -19.81
CA GLY A 316 31.81 -10.18 -18.76
C GLY A 316 30.57 -9.63 -18.05
N SER A 317 30.08 -8.45 -18.45
CA SER A 317 28.82 -7.92 -17.89
C SER A 317 27.59 -8.69 -18.41
N PRO A 318 26.49 -8.73 -17.64
CA PRO A 318 25.25 -9.35 -18.08
C PRO A 318 24.72 -8.78 -19.41
N GLY A 319 24.16 -9.65 -20.23
CA GLY A 319 23.55 -9.29 -21.50
C GLY A 319 22.29 -8.45 -21.33
N TYR A 320 21.95 -7.74 -22.40
CA TYR A 320 20.76 -6.90 -22.47
C TYR A 320 19.76 -7.43 -23.50
N ILE A 321 18.49 -7.42 -23.12
CA ILE A 321 17.33 -7.60 -24.00
C ILE A 321 16.23 -6.61 -23.65
N ASN A 322 15.50 -6.13 -24.66
CA ASN A 322 14.34 -5.26 -24.46
C ASN A 322 13.14 -6.08 -23.97
N ALA A 323 13.02 -6.21 -22.65
CA ALA A 323 11.95 -6.92 -21.98
C ALA A 323 11.69 -6.32 -20.59
N VAL A 324 10.50 -6.54 -20.04
CA VAL A 324 10.14 -6.15 -18.67
C VAL A 324 9.37 -7.27 -17.96
N PHE A 325 9.50 -7.33 -16.64
CA PHE A 325 8.59 -8.10 -15.82
C PHE A 325 7.23 -7.41 -15.72
N ALA A 326 6.18 -8.22 -15.74
CA ALA A 326 4.81 -7.82 -15.51
C ALA A 326 4.18 -8.78 -14.49
N SER A 327 3.35 -8.22 -13.62
CA SER A 327 2.67 -8.98 -12.58
C SER A 327 1.35 -9.55 -13.09
N THR A 328 0.92 -10.67 -12.53
CA THR A 328 -0.45 -11.17 -12.69
C THR A 328 -1.34 -10.64 -11.56
N TYR A 329 -2.61 -11.05 -11.56
CA TYR A 329 -3.51 -10.78 -10.43
C TYR A 329 -3.06 -11.43 -9.11
N ALA A 330 -2.27 -12.51 -9.14
CA ALA A 330 -1.92 -13.28 -7.94
C ALA A 330 -0.43 -13.23 -7.58
N GLU A 331 0.44 -12.99 -8.57
CA GLU A 331 1.89 -13.13 -8.43
C GLU A 331 2.61 -11.95 -9.08
N GLU A 332 3.56 -11.35 -8.35
CA GLU A 332 4.46 -10.32 -8.88
C GLU A 332 5.46 -10.90 -9.87
N ASP A 333 5.86 -10.11 -10.86
CA ASP A 333 6.94 -10.39 -11.83
C ASP A 333 6.83 -11.75 -12.56
N ARG A 334 5.60 -12.27 -12.67
CA ARG A 334 5.30 -13.61 -13.18
C ARG A 334 5.32 -13.73 -14.71
N ILE A 335 5.06 -12.64 -15.41
CA ILE A 335 5.05 -12.58 -16.88
C ILE A 335 6.26 -11.77 -17.34
N ILE A 336 6.90 -12.20 -18.44
CA ILE A 336 7.90 -11.39 -19.11
C ILE A 336 7.30 -10.89 -20.43
N VAL A 337 7.24 -9.57 -20.59
CA VAL A 337 6.79 -8.92 -21.81
C VAL A 337 8.02 -8.47 -22.59
N THR A 338 8.17 -8.93 -23.83
CA THR A 338 9.33 -8.63 -24.68
C THR A 338 8.90 -8.34 -26.11
N GLN A 339 9.73 -7.60 -26.84
CA GLN A 339 9.54 -7.39 -28.27
C GLN A 339 9.79 -8.68 -29.07
N LEU A 340 9.28 -8.74 -30.31
CA LEU A 340 9.67 -9.81 -31.24
C LEU A 340 11.21 -9.78 -31.42
N PRO A 341 11.92 -10.91 -31.24
CA PRO A 341 13.37 -10.93 -31.33
C PRO A 341 13.84 -10.61 -32.75
N PHE A 342 15.01 -9.98 -32.85
CA PHE A 342 15.76 -9.89 -34.10
C PHE A 342 16.62 -11.13 -34.30
N HIS A 343 17.06 -11.37 -35.53
CA HIS A 343 18.11 -12.37 -35.79
C HIS A 343 19.35 -12.14 -34.91
N THR A 344 19.73 -10.89 -34.69
CA THR A 344 20.87 -10.49 -33.87
C THR A 344 20.64 -10.63 -32.36
N THR A 345 19.39 -10.80 -31.90
CA THR A 345 19.04 -10.93 -30.48
C THR A 345 18.43 -12.30 -30.15
N LEU A 346 18.52 -13.28 -31.05
CA LEU A 346 17.98 -14.63 -30.82
C LEU A 346 18.67 -15.34 -29.66
N VAL A 347 20.00 -15.17 -29.53
CA VAL A 347 20.77 -15.73 -28.41
C VAL A 347 20.29 -15.11 -27.08
N ASP A 348 20.17 -13.78 -27.04
CA ASP A 348 19.66 -13.07 -25.86
C ASP A 348 18.22 -13.49 -25.51
N PHE A 349 17.37 -13.75 -26.51
CA PHE A 349 16.01 -14.24 -26.29
C PHE A 349 15.98 -15.63 -25.67
N TRP A 350 16.80 -16.56 -26.15
CA TRP A 350 16.88 -17.89 -25.55
C TRP A 350 17.55 -17.89 -24.17
N ALA A 351 18.51 -16.99 -23.95
CA ALA A 351 19.07 -16.73 -22.62
C ALA A 351 17.99 -16.23 -21.65
N LEU A 352 17.11 -15.32 -22.08
CA LEU A 352 15.97 -14.87 -21.29
C LEU A 352 15.04 -16.04 -20.89
N VAL A 353 14.67 -16.87 -21.87
CA VAL A 353 13.81 -18.05 -21.64
C VAL A 353 14.47 -19.03 -20.67
N TRP A 354 15.77 -19.22 -20.78
CA TRP A 354 16.56 -20.12 -19.93
C TRP A 354 16.72 -19.59 -18.51
N ASP A 355 17.25 -18.37 -18.36
CA ASP A 355 17.59 -17.75 -17.06
C ASP A 355 16.38 -17.61 -16.16
N TYR A 356 15.21 -17.35 -16.75
CA TYR A 356 13.95 -17.20 -16.03
C TYR A 356 13.04 -18.41 -16.12
N THR A 357 13.56 -19.54 -16.61
CA THR A 357 12.87 -20.85 -16.64
C THR A 357 11.48 -20.78 -17.27
N CYS A 358 11.34 -20.01 -18.36
CA CYS A 358 10.05 -19.81 -19.00
C CYS A 358 9.56 -21.12 -19.63
N ALA A 359 8.43 -21.64 -19.14
CA ALA A 359 7.84 -22.89 -19.61
C ALA A 359 6.99 -22.73 -20.89
N SER A 360 6.67 -21.50 -21.29
CA SER A 360 5.80 -21.21 -22.43
C SER A 360 6.14 -19.85 -23.04
N VAL A 361 5.99 -19.75 -24.36
CA VAL A 361 6.16 -18.51 -25.12
C VAL A 361 4.87 -18.26 -25.90
N VAL A 362 4.29 -17.07 -25.74
CA VAL A 362 3.08 -16.65 -26.46
C VAL A 362 3.48 -15.62 -27.51
N VAL A 363 3.21 -15.93 -28.78
CA VAL A 363 3.51 -15.05 -29.91
C VAL A 363 2.22 -14.44 -30.42
N LEU A 364 2.12 -13.10 -30.36
CA LEU A 364 0.92 -12.34 -30.75
C LEU A 364 1.01 -11.74 -32.16
N ASN A 365 2.10 -12.01 -32.88
CA ASN A 365 2.32 -11.58 -34.25
C ASN A 365 2.16 -12.77 -35.20
N GLN A 366 1.73 -12.50 -36.44
CA GLN A 366 1.94 -13.47 -37.51
C GLN A 366 3.45 -13.60 -37.77
N LEU A 367 3.93 -14.85 -37.78
CA LEU A 367 5.35 -15.20 -37.98
C LEU A 367 5.71 -15.26 -39.46
#